data_AF-A0A1T4YCU3-F1
#
_entry.id   AF-A0A1T4YCU3-F1
#
_cell.length_a   1.000
_cell.length_b   1.000
_cell.length_c   1.000
_cell.angle_alpha   90.00
_cell.angle_beta   90.00
_cell.angle_gamma   90.00
#
_symmetry.space_group_name_H-M   'P 1'
#
loop_
_entity.id
_entity.type
_entity.pdbx_description
1 polymer ?
#
loop_
_entity_poly.entity_id
_entity_poly.type
_entity_poly.pdbx_seq_one_letter_code
_entity_poly.pdbx_strand_id
1 'polypeptide(L)'
;ARSACEKKVIRLARQTPLSCAEIIKCIEMDIRRLKDGYDVLDKLYDDNDLNCDNFAQAVREYRCSHEVITAVANLYLRQQIMIDTY
;
A
#
# COMPACT_ATOMS: atom_id res chain seq x y z
N ALA A 1 20.59 5.35 4.17
CA ALA A 1 19.84 5.93 3.03
C ALA A 1 18.51 5.18 2.89
N ARG A 2 17.40 5.84 2.56
CA ARG A 2 16.10 5.17 2.37
C ARG A 2 16.08 4.36 1.08
N SER A 3 15.45 3.18 1.08
CA SER A 3 15.30 2.34 -0.11
C SER A 3 14.38 2.99 -1.15
N ALA A 4 14.45 2.53 -2.40
CA ALA A 4 13.53 3.01 -3.45
C ALA A 4 12.07 2.73 -3.08
N CYS A 5 11.79 1.58 -2.49
CA CYS A 5 10.46 1.20 -2.01
C CYS A 5 10.00 2.06 -0.83
N GLU A 6 10.84 2.37 0.16
CA GLU A 6 10.47 3.31 1.24
C GLU A 6 10.07 4.68 0.71
N LYS A 7 10.76 5.19 -0.32
CA LYS A 7 10.40 6.48 -0.95
C LYS A 7 9.04 6.41 -1.64
N LYS A 8 8.72 5.30 -2.31
CA LYS A 8 7.40 5.08 -2.92
C LYS A 8 6.31 5.02 -1.86
N VAL A 9 6.52 4.25 -0.78
CA VAL A 9 5.58 4.12 0.34
C VAL A 9 5.29 5.48 0.99
N ILE A 10 6.32 6.26 1.34
CA ILE A 10 6.15 7.60 1.94
C ILE A 10 5.32 8.49 1.02
N ARG A 11 5.57 8.43 -0.30
CA ARG A 11 4.84 9.26 -1.26
C ARG A 11 3.37 8.88 -1.34
N LEU A 12 3.03 7.60 -1.25
CA LEU A 12 1.64 7.12 -1.27
C LEU A 12 0.93 7.48 0.05
N ALA A 13 1.53 7.14 1.20
CA ALA A 13 0.96 7.40 2.52
C ALA A 13 0.78 8.90 2.86
N ARG A 14 1.44 9.81 2.13
CA ARG A 14 1.26 11.26 2.26
C ARG A 14 0.13 11.83 1.42
N GLN A 15 -0.33 11.09 0.41
CA GLN A 15 -1.38 11.57 -0.50
C GLN A 15 -2.77 11.32 0.07
N THR A 16 -2.99 10.14 0.66
CA THR A 16 -4.25 9.74 1.28
C THR A 16 -3.96 8.70 2.36
N PRO A 17 -4.82 8.57 3.40
CA PRO A 17 -4.76 7.44 4.31
C PRO A 17 -4.91 6.15 3.50
N LEU A 18 -4.00 5.20 3.72
CA LEU A 18 -4.00 3.89 3.07
C LEU A 18 -3.62 2.85 4.11
N SER A 19 -4.29 1.71 4.07
CA SER A 19 -3.89 0.50 4.75
C SER A 19 -2.59 -0.06 4.17
N CYS A 20 -1.91 -0.92 4.93
CA CYS A 20 -0.76 -1.68 4.43
C CYS A 20 -1.13 -2.43 3.14
N ALA A 21 -2.39 -2.83 3.05
CA ALA A 21 -2.91 -3.61 1.96
C ALA A 21 -2.92 -2.85 0.63
N GLU A 22 -3.51 -1.67 0.69
CA GLU A 22 -3.62 -0.77 -0.45
C GLU A 22 -2.24 -0.30 -0.90
N ILE A 23 -1.29 -0.07 0.02
CA ILE A 23 0.09 0.29 -0.33
C ILE A 23 0.78 -0.80 -1.14
N ILE A 24 0.63 -2.07 -0.76
CA ILE A 24 1.21 -3.21 -1.51
C ILE A 24 0.62 -3.24 -2.92
N LYS A 25 -0.70 -3.16 -3.04
CA LYS A 25 -1.38 -3.20 -4.33
C LYS A 25 -1.02 -1.99 -5.21
N CYS A 26 -0.93 -0.79 -4.64
CA CYS A 26 -0.47 0.39 -5.36
C CYS A 26 0.93 0.22 -5.93
N ILE A 27 1.85 -0.39 -5.18
CA ILE A 27 3.22 -0.58 -5.64
C ILE A 27 3.28 -1.67 -6.72
N GLU A 28 2.52 -2.75 -6.58
CA GLU A 28 2.42 -3.82 -7.58
C GLU A 28 1.85 -3.30 -8.91
N MET A 29 0.75 -2.54 -8.85
CA MET A 29 0.10 -1.96 -10.04
C MET A 29 0.81 -0.71 -10.59
N ASP A 30 1.98 -0.35 -10.05
CA ASP A 30 2.71 0.90 -10.32
C ASP A 30 1.82 2.16 -10.24
N ILE A 31 0.86 2.17 -9.32
CA ILE A 31 0.03 3.33 -9.00
C ILE A 31 0.90 4.34 -8.27
N ARG A 32 1.07 5.49 -8.91
CA ARG A 32 1.96 6.55 -8.43
C ARG A 32 1.22 7.71 -7.77
N ARG A 33 -0.08 7.87 -8.05
CA ARG A 33 -0.86 9.00 -7.59
C ARG A 33 -2.26 8.56 -7.22
N LEU A 34 -2.67 8.99 -6.03
CA LEU A 34 -3.99 8.79 -5.47
C LEU A 34 -4.48 10.16 -5.00
N LYS A 35 -5.62 10.60 -5.52
CA LYS A 35 -6.15 11.94 -5.24
C LYS A 35 -6.86 12.00 -3.90
N ASP A 36 -7.69 11.00 -3.61
CA ASP A 36 -8.55 10.89 -2.44
C ASP A 36 -9.01 9.43 -2.27
N GLY A 37 -9.79 9.15 -1.22
CA GLY A 37 -10.32 7.81 -0.96
C GLY A 37 -11.23 7.26 -2.07
N TYR A 38 -11.87 8.10 -2.88
CA TYR A 38 -12.65 7.63 -4.03
C TYR A 38 -11.76 7.13 -5.16
N ASP A 39 -10.63 7.80 -5.41
CA ASP A 39 -9.61 7.37 -6.37
C ASP A 39 -8.91 6.06 -5.91
N VAL A 40 -8.85 5.82 -4.59
CA VAL A 40 -8.41 4.54 -4.02
C VAL A 40 -9.42 3.45 -4.30
N LEU A 41 -10.71 3.70 -4.04
CA LEU A 41 -11.80 2.75 -4.34
C LEU A 41 -11.85 2.42 -5.83
N ASP A 42 -11.83 3.43 -6.69
CA ASP A 42 -11.89 3.28 -8.15
C ASP A 42 -10.70 2.48 -8.70
N LYS A 43 -9.47 2.74 -8.22
CA LYS A 43 -8.27 2.06 -8.77
C LYS A 43 -7.95 0.72 -8.13
N LEU A 44 -8.27 0.53 -6.85
CA LEU A 44 -7.88 -0.66 -6.10
C LEU A 44 -9.05 -1.63 -5.89
N TYR A 45 -10.29 -1.18 -5.99
CA TYR A 45 -11.48 -1.98 -5.72
C TYR A 45 -12.42 -2.09 -6.94
N ASP A 46 -11.95 -1.80 -8.16
CA ASP A 46 -12.71 -1.98 -9.42
C ASP A 46 -13.13 -3.45 -9.65
N ASP A 47 -12.23 -4.39 -9.34
CA ASP A 47 -12.53 -5.82 -9.40
C ASP A 47 -13.12 -6.29 -8.06
N ASN A 48 -14.39 -6.73 -8.11
CA ASN A 48 -15.21 -7.28 -7.02
C ASN A 48 -14.60 -8.50 -6.25
N ASP A 49 -13.35 -8.89 -6.52
CA ASP A 49 -12.71 -10.10 -5.98
C ASP A 49 -11.76 -9.84 -4.80
N LEU A 50 -11.47 -8.57 -4.45
CA LEU A 50 -10.63 -8.24 -3.29
C LEU A 50 -11.49 -7.89 -2.07
N ASN A 51 -11.90 -8.93 -1.34
CA ASN A 51 -12.34 -8.80 0.04
C ASN A 51 -11.11 -8.91 1.00
N CYS A 52 -11.31 -8.54 2.27
CA CYS A 52 -10.27 -8.63 3.31
C CYS A 52 -9.66 -10.06 3.40
N ASP A 53 -10.44 -11.09 3.07
CA ASP A 53 -10.02 -12.50 3.13
C ASP A 53 -9.07 -12.90 1.98
N ASN A 54 -9.31 -12.45 0.75
CA ASN A 54 -8.47 -12.71 -0.41
C ASN A 54 -7.19 -11.87 -0.41
N PHE A 55 -7.16 -10.77 0.34
CA PHE A 55 -5.98 -9.91 0.43
C PHE A 55 -4.76 -10.65 0.99
N ALA A 56 -4.95 -11.46 2.04
CA ALA A 56 -3.87 -12.24 2.64
C ALA A 56 -3.29 -13.30 1.68
N GLN A 57 -4.07 -13.75 0.71
CA GLN A 57 -3.62 -14.64 -0.35
C GLN A 57 -2.93 -13.85 -1.47
N ALA A 58 -3.53 -12.75 -1.93
CA ALA A 58 -2.95 -11.89 -2.95
C ALA A 58 -1.56 -11.34 -2.54
N VAL A 59 -1.40 -10.90 -1.28
CA VAL A 59 -0.10 -10.48 -0.73
C VAL A 59 0.95 -11.57 -0.79
N ARG A 60 0.55 -12.83 -0.54
CA ARG A 60 1.47 -13.96 -0.63
C ARG A 60 1.90 -14.24 -2.07
N GLU A 61 1.07 -13.89 -3.05
CA GLU A 61 1.38 -14.05 -4.48
C GLU A 61 2.22 -12.89 -5.04
N TYR A 62 2.07 -11.67 -4.50
CA TYR A 62 2.87 -10.53 -4.94
C TYR A 62 4.34 -10.66 -4.54
N ARG A 63 5.24 -10.65 -5.52
CA ARG A 63 6.69 -10.75 -5.30
C ARG A 63 7.26 -9.55 -4.54
N CYS A 64 6.62 -8.38 -4.64
CA CYS A 64 7.07 -7.17 -3.94
C CYS A 64 6.53 -7.05 -2.51
N SER A 65 5.62 -7.95 -2.08
CA SER A 65 4.96 -7.83 -0.78
C SER A 65 5.95 -7.79 0.38
N HIS A 66 6.95 -8.66 0.38
CA HIS A 66 7.93 -8.72 1.46
C HIS A 66 8.76 -7.42 1.58
N GLU A 67 9.15 -6.83 0.45
CA GLU A 67 9.89 -5.58 0.43
C GLU A 67 9.01 -4.41 0.88
N VAL A 68 7.75 -4.36 0.43
CA VAL A 68 6.80 -3.32 0.81
C VAL A 68 6.41 -3.43 2.27
N ILE A 69 6.10 -4.62 2.80
CA ILE A 69 5.79 -4.85 4.20
C ILE A 69 6.98 -4.40 5.08
N THR A 70 8.19 -4.77 4.70
CA THR A 70 9.40 -4.35 5.42
C THR A 70 9.55 -2.82 5.41
N ALA A 71 9.31 -2.18 4.27
CA ALA A 71 9.36 -0.72 4.15
C ALA A 71 8.26 -0.05 4.99
N VAL A 72 7.01 -0.52 4.91
CA VAL A 72 5.87 0.00 5.69
C VAL A 72 6.13 -0.16 7.18
N ALA A 73 6.55 -1.34 7.62
CA ALA A 73 6.87 -1.62 9.03
C ALA A 73 8.01 -0.71 9.54
N ASN A 74 9.11 -0.59 8.78
CA ASN A 74 10.23 0.28 9.15
C ASN A 74 9.81 1.75 9.25
N LEU A 75 8.98 2.24 8.33
CA LEU A 75 8.51 3.61 8.32
C LEU A 75 7.48 3.88 9.42
N TYR A 76 6.58 2.94 9.67
CA TYR A 76 5.57 3.02 10.74
C TYR A 76 6.21 3.01 12.13
N LEU A 77 7.13 2.08 12.39
CA LEU A 77 7.88 2.00 13.65
C LEU A 77 8.74 3.25 13.91
N ARG A 78 9.23 3.90 12.85
CA ARG A 78 9.95 5.18 12.94
C ARG A 78 9.03 6.40 12.94
N GLN A 79 7.71 6.21 13.00
CA GLN A 79 6.69 7.27 12.99
C GLN A 79 6.79 8.23 11.79
N GLN A 80 7.21 7.71 10.63
CA GLN A 80 7.41 8.50 9.41
C GLN A 80 6.18 8.51 8.50
N ILE A 81 5.29 7.54 8.70
CA ILE A 81 4.01 7.40 8.00
C ILE A 81 2.95 6.99 9.02
N MET A 82 1.71 7.36 8.75
CA MET A 82 0.53 6.75 9.37
C MET A 82 -0.12 5.86 8.31
N ILE A 83 -0.63 4.71 8.74
CA ILE A 83 -1.39 3.80 7.89
C ILE A 83 -2.77 3.62 8.50
N ASP A 84 -3.75 3.37 7.65
CA ASP A 84 -5.08 3.04 8.11
C ASP A 84 -5.15 1.58 8.58
N THR A 85 -5.93 1.31 9.62
CA THR A 85 -6.01 -0.01 10.27
C THR A 85 -7.41 -0.63 10.22
N TYR A 86 -8.29 -0.12 9.36
CA TYR A 86 -9.63 -0.65 9.17
C TYR A 86 -9.64 -1.99 8.42
#